data_AF-A0A531LQD1-F1
#
_entry.id   AF-A0A531LQD1-F1
#
_cell.length_a   1.000
_cell.length_b   1.000
_cell.length_c   1.000
_cell.angle_alpha   90.00
_cell.angle_beta   90.00
_cell.angle_gamma   90.00
#
_symmetry.space_group_name_H-M   'P 1'
#
loop_
_entity.id
_entity.type
_entity.pdbx_description
1 polymer ?
#
loop_
_entity_poly.entity_id
_entity_poly.type
_entity_poly.pdbx_seq_one_letter_code
_entity_poly.pdbx_strand_id
1 'polypeptide(L)' 'MFTGIVTDVGTVAAVKPLREGVGLRIDTAYD' A
#
# COMPACT_ATOMS: atom_id res chain seq x y z
N MET A 1 -15.08 -6.72 -2.90
CA MET A 1 -15.79 -5.58 -3.51
C MET A 1 -15.65 -4.40 -2.56
N PHE A 2 -15.21 -3.24 -3.04
CA PHE A 2 -15.01 -2.05 -2.22
C PHE A 2 -16.13 -1.04 -2.50
N THR A 3 -16.44 -0.19 -1.53
CA THR A 3 -17.46 0.87 -1.68
C THR A 3 -16.97 2.04 -2.55
N GLY A 4 -15.65 2.16 -2.75
CA GLY A 4 -15.02 3.30 -3.41
C GLY A 4 -14.71 4.48 -2.49
N ILE A 5 -15.00 4.37 -1.19
CA ILE A 5 -14.65 5.40 -0.21
C ILE A 5 -13.19 5.21 0.20
N VAL A 6 -12.37 6.23 0.00
CA VAL A 6 -10.98 6.27 0.47
C VAL A 6 -10.98 6.65 1.95
N THR A 7 -10.46 5.77 2.80
CA THR A 7 -10.40 5.97 4.25
C THR A 7 -9.04 6.46 4.75
N ASP A 8 -8.01 6.41 3.90
CA ASP A 8 -6.65 6.88 4.20
C ASP A 8 -5.85 7.09 2.91
N VAL A 9 -4.85 7.96 2.99
CA VAL A 9 -3.84 8.20 1.95
C VAL A 9 -2.47 7.92 2.56
N GLY A 10 -2.07 6.64 2.53
CA GLY A 10 -0.81 6.17 3.10
C GLY A 10 0.43 6.58 2.27
N THR A 11 1.60 6.50 2.90
CA THR A 11 2.88 6.82 2.25
C THR A 11 3.62 5.54 1.86
N VAL A 12 4.22 5.52 0.66
CA VAL A 12 5.05 4.39 0.22
C VAL A 12 6.36 4.40 1.01
N ALA A 13 6.52 3.46 1.92
CA ALA A 13 7.68 3.33 2.79
C ALA A 13 8.82 2.53 2.14
N ALA A 14 8.49 1.51 1.34
CA ALA A 14 9.49 0.72 0.63
C ALA A 14 8.94 0.08 -0.65
N VAL A 15 9.84 -0.14 -1.61
CA VAL A 15 9.56 -0.82 -2.88
C VAL A 15 10.59 -1.92 -3.07
N LYS A 16 10.12 -3.15 -3.38
CA LYS A 16 10.99 -4.31 -3.60
C LYS A 16 10.61 -5.03 -4.91
N PRO A 17 11.53 -5.18 -5.87
CA PRO A 17 11.29 -6.03 -7.03
C PRO A 17 11.22 -7.50 -6.59
N LEU A 18 10.25 -8.23 -7.13
CA LEU A 18 10.07 -9.67 -6.88
C LEU A 18 10.32 -10.43 -8.18
N ARG A 19 10.39 -11.77 -8.10
CA ARG A 19 10.49 -12.62 -9.30
C ARG A 19 9.33 -12.36 -10.26
N GLU A 20 8.16 -12.07 -9.70
CA GLU A 20 6.98 -11.61 -10.42
C GLU A 20 6.38 -10.43 -9.66
N GLY A 21 6.27 -9.28 -10.33
CA GLY A 21 5.68 -8.08 -9.76
C GLY A 21 6.57 -7.30 -8.79
N VAL A 22 5.92 -6.49 -7.95
CA VAL A 22 6.56 -5.52 -7.05
C VAL A 22 5.91 -5.60 -5.67
N GLY A 23 6.71 -5.77 -4.63
CA GLY A 23 6.28 -5.62 -3.26
C GLY A 23 6.32 -4.15 -2.85
N LEU A 24 5.21 -3.65 -2.29
CA LEU A 24 5.12 -2.30 -1.72
C LEU A 24 4.83 -2.42 -0.23
N ARG A 25 5.58 -1.66 0.57
CA ARG A 25 5.23 -1.38 1.97
C ARG A 25 4.61 0.00 2.03
N ILE A 26 3.39 0.08 2.55
CA ILE A 26 2.67 1.33 2.77
C ILE A 26 2.59 1.55 4.27
N ASP A 27 3.07 2.69 4.75
CA ASP A 27 2.83 3.11 6.12
C ASP A 27 1.46 3.82 6.14
N THR A 28 0.60 3.37 7.06
CA THR A 28 -0.78 3.83 7.20
C THR A 28 -0.98 4.55 8.52
N ALA A 29 -2.06 5.34 8.63
CA ALA A 29 -2.44 5.95 9.90
C ALA A 29 -3.03 4.94 10.93
N TYR A 30 -3.14 3.67 10.51
CA TYR A 30 -3.57 2.55 11.34
C TYR A 30 -2.36 1.76 11.83
N ASP A 31 -2.37 1.44 13.13
CA ASP A 31 -1.43 0.50 13.77
C ASP A 31 -1.84 -0.97 13.54
#